data_AF-A0A7J3VS67-F1
#
_entry.id   AF-A0A7J3VS67-F1
#
_cell.length_a   1.000
_cell.length_b   1.000
_cell.length_c   1.000
_cell.angle_alpha   90.00
_cell.angle_beta   90.00
_cell.angle_gamma   90.00
#
_symmetry.space_group_name_H-M   'P 1'
#
loop_
_entity.id
_entity.type
_entity.pdbx_description
1 polymer ?
#
loop_
_entity_poly.entity_id
_entity_poly.type
_entity_poly.pdbx_seq_one_letter_code
_entity_poly.pdbx_strand_id
1 'polypeptide(L)'
;LVIPVKDREMMESIVEMREEMPNPLSKIYYLQEYVRRPPRDIRAIVVGDRVVTAVYRYAAEGEWKTNIARGGKAEPCPISKELEDICLRAAAAVGGGVLGIDIMEDEARGLLVHEVNNTVEFRGAASVSSIDIAQEIVSYAMKVVRA
;
A
#
# COMPACT_ATOMS: atom_id res chain seq x y z
N LEU A 1 5.03 12.85 5.55
CA LEU A 1 4.06 12.81 6.67
C LEU A 1 2.66 12.76 6.06
N VAL A 2 1.80 11.83 6.49
CA VAL A 2 0.39 11.75 6.06
C VAL A 2 -0.49 12.11 7.26
N ILE A 3 -1.36 13.11 7.09
CA ILE A 3 -2.18 13.68 8.15
C ILE A 3 -3.63 13.81 7.66
N PRO A 4 -4.63 13.32 8.42
CA PRO A 4 -6.01 13.64 8.13
C PRO A 4 -6.28 15.10 8.52
N VAL A 5 -6.67 15.92 7.56
CA VAL A 5 -7.04 17.33 7.78
C VAL A 5 -8.52 17.38 8.13
N LYS A 6 -8.86 17.85 9.34
CA LYS A 6 -10.22 17.81 9.89
C LYS A 6 -11.00 19.10 9.65
N ASP A 7 -10.30 20.21 9.56
CA ASP A 7 -10.86 21.54 9.42
C ASP A 7 -9.85 22.48 8.74
N ARG A 8 -10.32 23.70 8.50
CA ARG A 8 -9.54 24.73 7.81
C ARG A 8 -8.35 25.23 8.64
N GLU A 9 -8.53 25.40 9.95
CA GLU A 9 -7.49 25.90 10.85
C GLU A 9 -6.28 24.95 10.90
N MET A 10 -6.55 23.64 10.95
CA MET A 10 -5.53 22.60 10.85
C MET A 10 -4.79 22.64 9.51
N MET A 11 -5.50 22.86 8.40
CA MET A 11 -4.88 22.99 7.08
C MET A 11 -3.94 24.19 7.02
N GLU A 12 -4.40 25.35 7.50
CA GLU A 12 -3.62 26.60 7.52
C GLU A 12 -2.34 26.42 8.35
N SER A 13 -2.44 25.79 9.52
CA SER A 13 -1.30 25.48 10.39
C SER A 13 -0.28 24.54 9.73
N ILE A 14 -0.75 23.51 9.01
CA ILE A 14 0.13 22.57 8.30
C ILE A 14 0.85 23.27 7.14
N VAL A 15 0.16 24.14 6.40
CA VAL A 15 0.73 24.89 5.29
C VAL A 15 1.79 25.86 5.81
N GLU A 16 1.48 26.66 6.82
CA GLU A 16 2.43 27.61 7.42
C GLU A 16 3.71 26.89 7.91
N MET A 17 3.54 25.77 8.64
CA MET A 17 4.68 24.96 9.08
C MET A 17 5.51 24.42 7.90
N ARG A 18 4.87 24.01 6.80
CA ARG A 18 5.57 23.43 5.64
C ARG A 18 6.27 24.48 4.77
N GLU A 19 5.80 25.72 4.74
CA GLU A 19 6.46 26.81 4.02
C GLU A 19 7.81 27.19 4.63
N GLU A 20 7.91 27.11 5.97
CA GLU A 20 9.15 27.35 6.71
C GLU A 20 10.16 26.18 6.59
N MET A 21 9.77 25.03 6.04
CA MET A 21 10.70 23.92 5.84
C MET A 21 11.67 24.21 4.69
N PRO A 22 12.98 23.99 4.90
CA PRO A 22 14.00 24.33 3.89
C PRO A 22 14.00 23.39 2.68
N ASN A 23 13.42 22.20 2.80
CA ASN A 23 13.38 21.21 1.73
C ASN A 23 12.33 21.61 0.66
N PRO A 24 12.70 21.81 -0.61
CA PRO A 24 11.74 22.12 -1.67
C PRO A 24 10.61 21.10 -1.82
N LEU A 25 10.88 19.82 -1.55
CA LEU A 25 9.84 18.77 -1.58
C LEU A 25 8.76 18.98 -0.51
N SER A 26 9.10 19.67 0.59
CA SER A 26 8.12 20.04 1.61
C SER A 26 7.09 21.04 1.10
N LYS A 27 7.29 21.69 -0.05
CA LYS A 27 6.34 22.64 -0.66
C LYS A 27 5.39 21.97 -1.67
N ILE A 28 5.55 20.67 -1.92
CA ILE A 28 4.64 19.89 -2.77
C ILE A 28 3.55 19.27 -1.90
N TYR A 29 2.32 19.70 -2.10
CA TYR A 29 1.16 19.20 -1.37
C TYR A 29 0.44 18.16 -2.23
N TYR A 30 0.38 16.93 -1.72
CA TYR A 30 -0.40 15.86 -2.31
C TYR A 30 -1.68 15.69 -1.49
N LEU A 31 -2.78 16.22 -1.99
CA LEU A 31 -4.10 16.19 -1.35
C LEU A 31 -4.92 15.06 -1.94
N GLN A 32 -5.60 14.31 -1.08
CA GLN A 32 -6.49 13.23 -1.46
C GLN A 32 -7.78 13.34 -0.65
N GLU A 33 -8.86 12.79 -1.20
CA GLU A 33 -10.07 12.56 -0.42
C GLU A 33 -9.81 11.61 0.75
N TYR A 34 -10.59 11.76 1.81
CA TYR A 34 -10.57 10.80 2.91
C TYR A 34 -11.51 9.63 2.59
N VAL A 35 -10.94 8.50 2.15
CA VAL A 35 -11.69 7.27 1.87
C VAL A 35 -12.20 6.65 3.17
N ARG A 36 -13.53 6.49 3.26
CA ARG A 36 -14.18 5.76 4.35
C ARG A 36 -14.05 4.26 4.09
N ARG A 37 -13.00 3.69 4.66
CA ARG A 37 -12.71 2.25 4.60
C ARG A 37 -12.98 1.59 5.96
N PRO A 38 -13.12 0.25 6.01
CA PRO A 38 -12.98 -0.50 7.27
C PRO A 38 -11.64 -0.15 7.96
N PRO A 39 -11.40 -0.52 9.23
CA PRO A 39 -10.16 -0.18 9.95
C PRO A 39 -8.95 -1.01 9.46
N ARG A 40 -8.87 -1.27 8.16
CA ARG A 40 -7.84 -2.01 7.47
C ARG A 40 -7.60 -1.45 6.09
N ASP A 41 -6.48 -1.83 5.49
CA ASP A 41 -6.27 -1.79 4.06
C ASP A 41 -5.81 -3.17 3.58
N ILE A 42 -5.57 -3.30 2.28
CA ILE A 42 -5.03 -4.50 1.66
C ILE A 42 -3.63 -4.19 1.15
N ARG A 43 -2.66 -5.02 1.50
CA ARG A 43 -1.36 -5.09 0.83
C ARG A 43 -1.30 -6.36 -0.01
N ALA A 44 -1.28 -6.21 -1.31
CA ALA A 44 -0.97 -7.27 -2.26
C ALA A 44 0.51 -7.22 -2.65
N ILE A 45 1.11 -8.40 -2.86
CA ILE A 45 2.47 -8.51 -3.38
C ILE A 45 2.38 -9.11 -4.77
N VAL A 46 2.89 -8.36 -5.75
CA VAL A 46 3.01 -8.77 -7.14
C VAL A 46 4.45 -9.15 -7.43
N VAL A 47 4.63 -10.29 -8.09
CA VAL A 47 5.92 -10.76 -8.58
C VAL A 47 5.76 -11.11 -10.06
N GLY A 48 6.33 -10.27 -10.94
CA GLY A 48 6.14 -10.38 -12.38
C GLY A 48 4.69 -10.09 -12.77
N ASP A 49 4.01 -11.12 -13.26
CA ASP A 49 2.64 -11.10 -13.79
C ASP A 49 1.62 -11.75 -12.85
N ARG A 50 1.99 -12.02 -11.58
CA ARG A 50 1.16 -12.72 -10.61
C ARG A 50 1.06 -11.97 -9.29
N VAL A 51 -0.14 -11.95 -8.70
CA VAL A 51 -0.32 -11.61 -7.28
C VAL A 51 0.00 -12.85 -6.46
N VAL A 52 1.14 -12.85 -5.75
CA VAL A 52 1.61 -14.04 -5.01
C VAL A 52 0.94 -14.18 -3.66
N THR A 53 0.60 -13.07 -3.01
CA THR A 53 -0.13 -13.06 -1.73
C THR A 53 -0.81 -11.71 -1.54
N ALA A 54 -1.87 -11.70 -0.74
CA ALA A 54 -2.45 -10.47 -0.21
C ALA A 54 -2.73 -10.61 1.28
N VAL A 55 -2.65 -9.50 2.01
CA VAL A 55 -2.96 -9.44 3.44
C VAL A 55 -3.80 -8.22 3.76
N TYR A 56 -4.73 -8.39 4.69
CA TYR A 56 -5.35 -7.26 5.36
C TYR A 56 -4.36 -6.72 6.41
N ARG A 57 -4.16 -5.41 6.45
CA ARG A 57 -3.42 -4.75 7.53
C ARG A 57 -4.40 -3.94 8.35
N TYR A 58 -4.70 -4.40 9.56
CA TYR A 58 -5.60 -3.69 10.47
C TYR A 58 -4.83 -2.64 11.26
N ALA A 59 -5.45 -1.48 11.43
CA ALA A 59 -4.94 -0.44 12.32
C ALA A 59 -4.98 -0.91 13.77
N ALA A 60 -4.05 -0.41 14.59
CA ALA A 60 -4.09 -0.59 16.03
C ALA A 60 -5.29 0.19 16.63
N GLU A 61 -5.68 -0.17 17.85
CA GLU A 61 -6.75 0.52 18.55
C GLU A 61 -6.43 2.02 18.71
N GLY A 62 -7.37 2.89 18.36
CA GLY A 62 -7.20 4.35 18.37
C GLY A 62 -6.35 4.92 17.23
N GLU A 63 -5.80 4.09 16.35
CA GLU A 63 -5.02 4.53 15.18
C GLU A 63 -5.85 4.42 13.90
N TRP A 64 -5.64 5.37 12.97
CA TRP A 64 -6.26 5.33 11.64
C TRP A 64 -5.33 4.72 10.58
N LYS A 65 -4.01 4.73 10.86
CA LYS A 65 -2.99 4.15 10.00
C LYS A 65 -2.86 2.66 10.26
N THR A 66 -2.80 1.91 9.19
CA THR A 66 -2.79 0.44 9.11
C THR A 66 -1.39 -0.15 9.10
N ASN A 67 -0.35 0.69 9.21
CA ASN A 67 1.04 0.24 9.19
C ASN A 67 1.31 -0.77 10.31
N ILE A 68 1.74 -1.98 9.94
CA ILE A 68 2.13 -3.04 10.89
C ILE A 68 3.26 -2.55 11.82
N ALA A 69 4.18 -1.72 11.31
CA ALA A 69 5.24 -1.11 12.11
C ALA A 69 4.74 -0.21 13.27
N ARG A 70 3.47 0.23 13.23
CA ARG A 70 2.82 1.03 14.28
C ARG A 70 1.90 0.20 15.18
N GLY A 71 2.13 -1.11 15.25
CA GLY A 71 1.33 -2.04 16.07
C GLY A 71 0.10 -2.61 15.37
N GLY A 72 -0.06 -2.37 14.06
CA GLY A 72 -1.11 -2.98 13.26
C GLY A 72 -0.94 -4.50 13.13
N LYS A 73 -2.04 -5.21 12.86
CA LYS A 73 -2.07 -6.68 12.71
C LYS A 73 -2.23 -7.07 11.24
N ALA A 74 -1.53 -8.11 10.81
CA ALA A 74 -1.74 -8.73 9.50
C ALA A 74 -2.69 -9.93 9.60
N GLU A 75 -3.58 -10.07 8.63
CA GLU A 75 -4.41 -11.27 8.44
C GLU A 75 -4.43 -11.68 6.96
N PRO A 76 -4.60 -12.97 6.64
CA PRO A 76 -4.72 -13.41 5.25
C PRO A 76 -5.86 -12.71 4.52
N CYS A 77 -5.60 -12.19 3.33
CA CYS A 77 -6.62 -11.64 2.43
C CYS A 77 -6.75 -12.57 1.21
N PRO A 78 -7.92 -13.21 0.99
CA PRO A 78 -8.15 -14.00 -0.21
C PRO A 78 -8.00 -13.15 -1.48
N ILE A 79 -7.25 -13.67 -2.46
CA ILE A 79 -7.08 -13.00 -3.75
C ILE A 79 -8.31 -13.27 -4.61
N SER A 80 -9.23 -12.29 -4.65
CA SER A 80 -10.35 -12.31 -5.59
C SER A 80 -9.90 -11.94 -7.01
N LYS A 81 -10.71 -12.26 -8.02
CA LYS A 81 -10.43 -11.85 -9.40
C LYS A 81 -10.36 -10.33 -9.56
N GLU A 82 -11.18 -9.60 -8.82
CA GLU A 82 -11.19 -8.13 -8.82
C GLU A 82 -9.88 -7.57 -8.22
N LEU A 83 -9.43 -8.15 -7.10
CA LEU A 83 -8.18 -7.78 -6.46
C LEU A 83 -6.99 -8.10 -7.37
N GLU A 84 -7.00 -9.26 -8.02
CA GLU A 84 -5.96 -9.64 -8.98
C GLU A 84 -5.90 -8.67 -10.17
N ASP A 85 -7.04 -8.38 -10.81
CA ASP A 85 -7.11 -7.47 -11.97
C ASP A 85 -6.55 -6.09 -11.64
N ILE A 86 -7.02 -5.47 -10.54
CA ILE A 86 -6.57 -4.12 -10.18
C ILE A 86 -5.08 -4.09 -9.81
N CYS A 87 -4.57 -5.14 -9.16
CA CYS A 87 -3.15 -5.26 -8.83
C CYS A 87 -2.29 -5.37 -10.10
N LEU A 88 -2.66 -6.25 -11.02
CA LEU A 88 -1.88 -6.45 -12.25
C LEU A 88 -1.91 -5.22 -13.15
N ARG A 89 -3.05 -4.51 -13.21
CA ARG A 89 -3.16 -3.23 -13.92
C ARG A 89 -2.29 -2.14 -13.29
N ALA A 90 -2.28 -2.04 -11.96
CA ALA A 90 -1.42 -1.09 -11.24
C ALA A 90 0.07 -1.42 -11.43
N ALA A 91 0.44 -2.71 -11.38
CA ALA A 91 1.81 -3.15 -11.67
C ALA A 91 2.22 -2.80 -13.10
N ALA A 92 1.37 -3.09 -14.09
CA ALA A 92 1.64 -2.77 -15.50
C ALA A 92 1.79 -1.25 -15.72
N ALA A 93 0.99 -0.43 -15.04
CA ALA A 93 1.05 1.03 -15.15
C ALA A 93 2.40 1.63 -14.70
N VAL A 94 3.17 0.92 -13.88
CA VAL A 94 4.50 1.36 -13.39
C VAL A 94 5.67 0.55 -13.97
N GLY A 95 5.43 -0.34 -14.93
CA GLY A 95 6.46 -1.15 -15.59
C GLY A 95 6.70 -2.54 -15.00
N GLY A 96 5.92 -2.97 -14.01
CA GLY A 96 5.97 -4.31 -13.44
C GLY A 96 7.16 -4.57 -12.52
N GLY A 97 7.47 -5.86 -12.31
CA GLY A 97 8.57 -6.31 -11.44
C GLY A 97 8.08 -6.91 -10.13
N VAL A 98 8.76 -6.60 -9.03
CA VAL A 98 8.37 -7.03 -7.68
C VAL A 98 7.82 -5.83 -6.93
N LEU A 99 6.52 -5.81 -6.69
CA LEU A 99 5.81 -4.63 -6.21
C LEU A 99 4.91 -4.96 -5.02
N GLY A 100 4.82 -4.04 -4.07
CA GLY A 100 3.76 -4.01 -3.06
C GLY A 100 2.67 -3.05 -3.48
N ILE A 101 1.43 -3.52 -3.58
CA ILE A 101 0.29 -2.71 -4.02
C ILE A 101 -0.65 -2.53 -2.85
N ASP A 102 -0.88 -1.27 -2.51
CA ASP A 102 -1.68 -0.86 -1.36
C ASP A 102 -3.04 -0.37 -1.82
N ILE A 103 -4.08 -0.98 -1.26
CA ILE A 103 -5.46 -0.84 -1.73
C ILE A 103 -6.38 -0.55 -0.55
N MET A 104 -7.31 0.38 -0.75
CA MET A 104 -8.40 0.65 0.18
C MET A 104 -9.71 0.09 -0.37
N GLU A 105 -10.57 -0.35 0.54
CA GLU A 105 -11.95 -0.73 0.24
C GLU A 105 -12.84 0.51 0.40
N ASP A 106 -13.60 0.87 -0.64
CA ASP A 106 -14.58 1.95 -0.64
C ASP A 106 -15.98 1.38 -0.95
N GLU A 107 -16.98 1.71 -0.13
CA GLU A 107 -18.33 1.13 -0.26
C GLU A 107 -19.00 1.44 -1.60
N ALA A 108 -18.71 2.59 -2.21
CA ALA A 108 -19.35 3.03 -3.44
C ALA A 108 -18.56 2.63 -4.70
N ARG A 109 -17.24 2.60 -4.61
CA ARG A 109 -16.34 2.43 -5.78
C ARG A 109 -15.59 1.11 -5.82
N GLY A 110 -15.67 0.30 -4.75
CA GLY A 110 -14.93 -0.95 -4.65
C GLY A 110 -13.47 -0.71 -4.27
N LEU A 111 -12.54 -1.38 -4.98
CA LEU A 111 -11.12 -1.33 -4.67
C LEU A 111 -10.43 -0.09 -5.25
N LEU A 112 -9.70 0.64 -4.40
CA LEU A 112 -8.94 1.83 -4.78
C LEU A 112 -7.45 1.65 -4.47
N VAL A 113 -6.58 1.71 -5.49
CA VAL A 113 -5.12 1.71 -5.29
C VAL A 113 -4.68 3.08 -4.79
N HIS A 114 -3.93 3.11 -3.67
CA HIS A 114 -3.43 4.36 -3.09
C HIS A 114 -1.90 4.46 -3.06
N GLU A 115 -1.18 3.34 -3.14
CA GLU A 115 0.28 3.36 -3.21
C GLU A 115 0.83 2.12 -3.95
N VAL A 116 1.94 2.30 -4.68
CA VAL A 116 2.71 1.20 -5.29
C VAL A 116 4.15 1.31 -4.81
N ASN A 117 4.63 0.27 -4.15
CA ASN A 117 5.94 0.19 -3.50
C ASN A 117 6.89 -0.67 -4.34
N ASN A 118 7.99 -0.08 -4.80
CA ASN A 118 9.02 -0.79 -5.59
C ASN A 118 10.00 -1.61 -4.75
N THR A 119 10.18 -1.25 -3.48
CA THR A 119 11.00 -1.99 -2.51
C THR A 119 10.06 -2.64 -1.51
N VAL A 120 9.51 -3.79 -1.88
CA VAL A 120 8.43 -4.39 -1.11
C VAL A 120 8.94 -4.98 0.21
N GLU A 121 8.46 -4.43 1.33
CA GLU A 121 8.58 -5.09 2.63
C GLU A 121 7.50 -6.16 2.76
N PHE A 122 7.90 -7.40 2.98
CA PHE A 122 6.99 -8.54 3.04
C PHE A 122 7.02 -9.30 4.37
N ARG A 123 7.73 -8.83 5.40
CA ARG A 123 7.82 -9.53 6.70
C ARG A 123 6.43 -9.78 7.32
N GLY A 124 5.57 -8.77 7.32
CA GLY A 124 4.20 -8.90 7.83
C GLY A 124 3.30 -9.78 6.96
N ALA A 125 3.52 -9.80 5.65
CA ALA A 125 2.81 -10.70 4.75
C ALA A 125 3.26 -12.15 4.93
N ALA A 126 4.58 -12.38 5.04
CA ALA A 126 5.19 -13.69 5.23
C ALA A 126 4.76 -14.37 6.55
N SER A 127 4.46 -13.60 7.60
CA SER A 127 4.02 -14.18 8.87
C SER A 127 2.62 -14.81 8.83
N VAL A 128 1.82 -14.49 7.82
CA VAL A 128 0.44 -15.01 7.68
C VAL A 128 0.16 -15.67 6.32
N SER A 129 1.06 -15.51 5.36
CA SER A 129 0.97 -16.16 4.05
C SER A 129 1.44 -17.61 4.13
N SER A 130 0.80 -18.48 3.37
CA SER A 130 1.26 -19.86 3.13
C SER A 130 2.28 -19.97 1.99
N ILE A 131 2.54 -18.87 1.28
CA ILE A 131 3.46 -18.81 0.14
C ILE A 131 4.84 -18.35 0.60
N ASP A 132 5.88 -19.02 0.11
CA ASP A 132 7.25 -18.54 0.26
C ASP A 132 7.52 -17.37 -0.69
N ILE A 133 7.23 -16.16 -0.20
CA ILE A 133 7.37 -14.91 -0.97
C ILE A 133 8.82 -14.70 -1.43
N ALA A 134 9.81 -15.06 -0.60
CA ALA A 134 11.21 -14.91 -0.93
C ALA A 134 11.60 -15.84 -2.10
N GLN A 135 11.13 -17.09 -2.06
CA GLN A 135 11.36 -18.03 -3.15
C GLN A 135 10.70 -17.59 -4.46
N GLU A 136 9.49 -17.03 -4.43
CA GLU A 136 8.83 -16.49 -5.64
C GLU A 136 9.65 -15.34 -6.25
N ILE A 137 10.14 -14.41 -5.41
CA ILE A 137 10.99 -13.28 -5.84
C ILE A 137 12.30 -13.78 -6.46
N VAL A 138 13.00 -14.71 -5.80
CA VAL A 138 14.24 -15.29 -6.32
C VAL A 138 13.99 -16.01 -7.65
N SER A 139 12.90 -16.78 -7.74
CA SER A 139 12.53 -17.51 -8.95
C SER A 139 12.25 -16.56 -10.12
N TYR A 140 11.58 -15.43 -9.86
CA TYR A 140 11.37 -14.37 -10.84
C TYR A 140 12.68 -13.74 -11.28
N ALA A 141 13.53 -13.32 -10.34
CA ALA A 141 14.83 -12.73 -10.66
C ALA A 141 15.70 -13.66 -11.53
N MET A 142 15.71 -14.97 -11.22
CA MET A 142 16.43 -15.97 -12.01
C MET A 142 15.89 -16.12 -13.44
N LYS A 143 14.57 -15.96 -13.65
CA LYS A 143 13.98 -15.97 -14.99
C LYS A 143 14.38 -14.72 -15.79
N VAL A 144 14.35 -13.55 -15.15
CA VAL A 144 14.69 -12.28 -15.79
C VAL A 144 16.17 -12.22 -16.20
N VAL A 145 17.08 -12.69 -15.35
CA VAL A 145 18.54 -12.66 -15.64
C VAL A 145 18.95 -13.66 -16.72
N ARG A 146 18.18 -14.74 -16.91
CA ARG A 146 18.46 -15.77 -17.93
C ARG A 146 17.82 -15.51 -19.29
N ALA A 147 16.94 -14.51 -19.39
CA ALA A 147 16.31 -14.07 -20.63
C ALA A 147 17.25 -13.14 -21.42
#